data_AF-A0A075IF28-F1
#
_entry.id   AF-A0A075IF28-F1
#
_cell.length_a   1.000
_cell.length_b   1.000
_cell.length_c   1.000
_cell.angle_alpha   90.00
_cell.angle_beta   90.00
_cell.angle_gamma   90.00
#
_symmetry.space_group_name_H-M   'P 1'
#
loop_
_entity.id
_entity.type
_entity.pdbx_description
1 polymer ?
#
loop_
_entity_poly.entity_id
_entity_poly.type
_entity_poly.pdbx_seq_one_letter_code
_entity_poly.pdbx_strand_id
1 'polypeptide(L)' 'MAGSSIGHNLVLTSFGESHGKCVGAVLDGCPAGLELEEKDIQKNA' A
#
# COMPACT_ATOMS: atom_id res chain seq x y z
N MET A 1 5.07 -3.40 -17.88
CA MET A 1 4.47 -2.68 -16.73
C MET A 1 5.45 -2.74 -15.56
N ALA A 2 6.58 -2.03 -15.66
CA ALA A 2 7.76 -2.26 -14.80
C ALA A 2 8.05 -1.12 -13.81
N GLY A 3 7.02 -0.43 -13.30
CA GLY A 3 7.20 0.74 -12.43
C GLY A 3 6.17 0.92 -11.32
N SER A 4 5.24 -0.01 -11.14
CA SER A 4 4.21 0.06 -10.09
C SER A 4 4.65 -0.53 -8.76
N SER A 5 5.82 -1.19 -8.71
CA SER A 5 6.37 -1.85 -7.52
C SER A 5 7.71 -1.23 -7.14
N ILE A 6 7.89 -0.90 -5.86
CA ILE A 6 9.12 -0.37 -5.29
C ILE A 6 9.48 -1.12 -3.99
N GLY A 7 10.76 -1.42 -3.80
CA GLY A 7 11.28 -2.09 -2.61
C GLY A 7 11.91 -3.45 -2.89
N HIS A 8 12.51 -4.05 -1.87
CA HIS A 8 13.14 -5.39 -1.96
C HIS A 8 12.66 -6.33 -0.84
N ASN A 9 12.88 -5.94 0.42
CA ASN A 9 12.40 -6.71 1.59
C ASN A 9 11.02 -6.26 2.07
N LEU A 10 10.68 -4.98 1.86
CA LEU A 10 9.35 -4.41 2.05
C LEU A 10 8.97 -3.80 0.70
N VAL A 11 7.99 -4.40 0.02
CA VAL A 11 7.65 -4.08 -1.37
C VAL A 11 6.25 -3.46 -1.40
N LEU A 12 6.16 -2.23 -1.91
CA LEU A 12 4.90 -1.55 -2.17
C LEU A 12 4.55 -1.70 -3.65
N THR A 13 3.38 -2.25 -3.95
CA THR A 13 2.83 -2.33 -5.30
C THR A 13 1.52 -1.56 -5.39
N SER A 14 1.48 -0.49 -6.20
CA SER A 14 0.28 0.31 -6.41
C SER A 14 -0.55 -0.16 -7.60
N PHE A 15 -1.86 0.07 -7.53
CA PHE A 15 -2.80 -0.27 -8.61
C PHE A 15 -4.00 0.68 -8.63
N GLY A 16 -4.72 0.66 -9.75
CA GLY A 16 -5.88 1.49 -9.99
C GLY A 16 -5.55 2.81 -10.68
N GLU A 17 -6.60 3.48 -11.15
CA GLU A 17 -6.52 4.71 -11.93
C GLU A 17 -7.28 5.82 -11.20
N SER A 18 -6.86 7.07 -11.39
CA SER A 18 -7.46 8.23 -10.72
C SER A 18 -8.95 8.40 -11.00
N HIS A 19 -9.43 7.99 -12.18
CA HIS A 19 -10.84 8.01 -12.58
C HIS A 19 -11.48 6.60 -12.59
N GLY A 20 -10.76 5.61 -12.06
CA GLY A 20 -11.26 4.25 -11.93
C GLY A 20 -12.24 4.10 -10.76
N LYS A 21 -12.81 2.90 -10.61
CA LYS A 21 -13.70 2.59 -9.49
C LYS A 21 -13.00 2.65 -8.13
N CYS A 22 -11.71 2.33 -8.09
CA CYS A 22 -10.88 2.37 -6.89
C CYS A 22 -9.40 2.54 -7.25
N VAL A 23 -8.64 3.00 -6.25
CA VAL A 23 -7.18 2.98 -6.22
C VAL A 23 -6.74 2.25 -4.96
N GLY A 24 -5.56 1.65 -5.00
CA GLY A 24 -5.04 0.92 -3.86
C GLY A 24 -3.57 0.57 -3.99
N ALA A 25 -3.05 -0.06 -2.94
CA ALA A 25 -1.72 -0.62 -2.94
C ALA A 25 -1.66 -1.88 -2.08
N VAL A 26 -0.73 -2.76 -2.41
CA VAL A 26 -0.36 -3.95 -1.63
C VAL A 26 1.01 -3.69 -1.03
N LEU A 27 1.15 -3.93 0.27
CA LEU A 27 2.43 -3.87 0.98
C LEU A 27 2.82 -5.30 1.39
N ASP A 28 3.90 -5.81 0.83
CA ASP A 28 4.45 -7.14 1.11
C ASP A 28 5.76 -7.03 1.91
N GLY A 29 6.04 -8.00 2.78
CA GLY A 29 7.21 -8.02 3.66
C GLY A 29 7.04 -7.26 4.97
N CYS A 30 5.80 -6.95 5.37
CA CYS A 30 5.52 -6.36 6.66
C CYS A 30 5.82 -7.37 7.79
N PRO A 31 6.63 -7.02 8.80
CA PRO A 31 6.93 -7.93 9.91
C PRO A 31 5.67 -8.27 10.70
N ALA A 32 5.58 -9.51 11.16
CA ALA A 32 4.51 -9.93 12.05
C ALA A 32 4.58 -9.19 13.40
N GLY A 33 3.42 -8.89 13.97
CA GLY A 33 3.31 -8.19 15.25
C GLY A 33 3.36 -6.66 15.15
N LEU A 34 3.39 -6.09 13.94
CA LEU A 34 3.12 -4.67 13.75
C LEU A 34 1.62 -4.41 13.97
N GLU A 35 1.29 -3.68 15.04
CA GLU A 35 -0.06 -3.15 15.24
C GLU A 35 -0.35 -2.10 14.17
N LEU A 36 -1.44 -2.28 13.42
CA LEU A 36 -1.85 -1.40 12.34
C LEU A 36 -3.36 -1.22 12.37
N GLU A 37 -3.80 0.02 12.46
CA GLU A 37 -5.20 0.44 12.45
C GLU A 37 -5.42 1.50 11.35
N GLU A 38 -6.68 1.71 10.94
CA GLU A 38 -7.00 2.67 9.86
C GLU A 38 -6.52 4.10 10.16
N LYS A 39 -6.59 4.50 11.44
CA LYS A 39 -6.13 5.81 11.94
C LYS A 39 -4.62 6.06 11.73
N ASP A 40 -3.82 5.00 11.59
CA ASP A 40 -2.39 5.13 11.34
C ASP A 40 -2.10 5.55 9.90
N ILE A 41 -3.06 5.28 8.99
CA ILE A 41 -2.98 5.64 7.57
C ILE A 41 -3.79 6.91 7.30
N GLN A 42 -5.00 7.01 7.86
CA GLN A 42 -5.91 8.12 7.69
C GLN A 42 -5.73 9.13 8.83
N LYS A 43 -4.89 10.14 8.58
CA LYS A 43 -4.58 11.19 9.56
C LYS A 43 -5.78 12.10 9.91
N ASN A 44 -6.80 12.13 9.06
CA ASN A 44 -7.92 13.08 9.14
C ASN A 44 -9.30 12.42 8.93
N ALA A 45 -9.45 11.14 9.30
CA ALA A 45 -10.75 10.47 9.30
C ALA A 45 -11.70 11.07 10.34
#